data_AF-A0A813IRN6-F1
#
_entry.id   AF-A0A813IRN6-F1
#
_cell.length_a   1.000
_cell.length_b   1.000
_cell.length_c   1.000
_cell.angle_alpha   90.00
_cell.angle_beta   90.00
_cell.angle_gamma   90.00
#
_symmetry.space_group_name_H-M   'P 1'
#
loop_
_entity.id
_entity.type
_entity.pdbx_description
1 polymer ?
#
loop_
_entity_poly.entity_id
_entity_poly.type
_entity_poly.pdbx_seq_one_letter_code
_entity_poly.pdbx_strand_id
1 'polypeptide(L)'
;MSRIVHGLLLAAPGLMLAQGAGPVSLTGMMLPSRSEPLQCNLAKTCDASGKLLAGVPMSHVLSKASGKKATIAKVAAKTRTPVRSVAKVVKVNIKEVRQKARAVLRQEPVPEGMSFLSRKSVGSQAALRYDSCLETFFAWMQENGIEVIPQDSDQVDLHASLHMDHLFFEGNQTDAGNYLIAALCHRWPMLAKGGRRSMPRCRQALRGWTKLAPPQARLPLPWEVVAAIAHRMIEKQLVKMALCTVLCFHGYMRPGVAARLIWGQFAPPLLGGSGPQALWSLTLHPQELETPSKTGTWDETLCLGDVPGWEWIGTALWRHRQLSAKQAVVLDSTPLADFAQQHWAKQLSTIAAELGVPKENAVGLYRLRHGGASHDVAYKLRCLDEVKKRGAWKTEASVARYAKPARINDQLNKLLPKDLAVIKLLAARLPQLLC
;
A
#
# COMPACT_ATOMS: atom_id res chain seq x y z
N MET A 1 54.18 -13.40 15.81
CA MET A 1 53.95 -12.59 17.03
C MET A 1 52.60 -12.97 17.60
N SER A 2 52.65 -13.61 18.76
CA SER A 2 51.56 -14.32 19.44
C SER A 2 50.57 -13.35 20.08
N ARG A 3 49.27 -13.59 19.94
CA ARG A 3 48.25 -12.98 20.81
C ARG A 3 47.44 -14.08 21.49
N ILE A 4 47.55 -14.04 22.80
CA ILE A 4 47.01 -14.90 23.84
C ILE A 4 45.48 -14.75 23.89
N VAL A 5 44.77 -15.87 23.91
CA VAL A 5 43.34 -15.95 24.22
C VAL A 5 43.20 -16.54 25.63
N HIS A 6 42.80 -15.70 26.58
CA HIS A 6 42.08 -16.12 27.81
C HIS A 6 40.59 -15.81 27.51
N GLY A 7 39.61 -16.70 27.68
CA GLY A 7 39.42 -17.68 28.74
C GLY A 7 38.55 -17.06 29.83
N LEU A 8 37.22 -17.10 29.70
CA LEU A 8 36.31 -16.90 30.84
C LEU A 8 35.01 -17.73 30.65
N LEU A 9 34.97 -18.87 31.33
CA LEU A 9 33.76 -19.60 31.70
C LEU A 9 32.99 -18.77 32.74
N LEU A 10 31.67 -18.61 32.58
CA LEU A 10 30.79 -18.32 33.71
C LEU A 10 29.53 -19.20 33.68
N ALA A 11 29.24 -19.69 34.88
CA ALA A 11 28.32 -20.73 35.27
C ALA A 11 26.84 -20.43 34.97
N ALA A 12 26.11 -21.49 34.66
CA ALA A 12 24.65 -21.55 34.73
C ALA A 12 24.19 -21.93 36.14
N PRO A 13 23.05 -21.40 36.62
CA PRO A 13 22.30 -22.05 37.68
C PRO A 13 20.86 -22.38 37.28
N GLY A 14 20.39 -23.53 37.77
CA GLY A 14 19.04 -23.63 38.31
C GLY A 14 17.98 -24.30 37.44
N LEU A 15 18.04 -25.63 37.37
CA LEU A 15 16.91 -26.49 37.03
C LEU A 15 15.89 -26.44 38.20
N MET A 16 14.68 -25.93 37.98
CA MET A 16 13.55 -26.08 38.90
C MET A 16 12.41 -26.79 38.16
N LEU A 17 12.19 -28.04 38.57
CA LEU A 17 11.08 -28.89 38.15
C LEU A 17 9.79 -28.39 38.79
N ALA A 18 8.80 -28.02 37.97
CA ALA A 18 7.42 -27.88 38.40
C ALA A 18 6.58 -28.98 37.74
N GLN A 19 6.14 -29.92 38.57
CA GLN A 19 5.15 -30.94 38.24
C GLN A 19 3.73 -30.33 38.29
N GLY A 20 2.85 -30.78 37.40
CA GLY A 20 1.41 -30.81 37.65
C GLY A 20 0.54 -29.86 36.83
N ALA A 21 -0.04 -30.36 35.73
CA ALA A 21 -1.40 -30.02 35.29
C ALA A 21 -1.89 -31.08 34.29
N GLY A 22 -3.01 -31.74 34.64
CA GLY A 22 -3.61 -32.84 33.88
C GLY A 22 -4.25 -32.42 32.54
N PRO A 23 -4.68 -33.39 31.73
CA PRO A 23 -5.22 -33.14 30.40
C PRO A 23 -6.66 -32.60 30.48
N VAL A 24 -6.88 -31.39 29.97
CA VAL A 24 -8.23 -30.86 29.72
C VAL A 24 -8.66 -31.31 28.32
N SER A 25 -9.64 -32.21 28.28
CA SER A 25 -10.35 -32.65 27.07
C SER A 25 -11.13 -31.49 26.47
N LEU A 26 -10.76 -31.05 25.27
CA LEU A 26 -11.53 -30.09 24.47
C LEU A 26 -12.33 -30.85 23.40
N THR A 27 -13.51 -31.30 23.79
CA THR A 27 -14.53 -31.84 22.91
C THR A 27 -15.46 -30.72 22.47
N GLY A 28 -15.61 -30.53 21.16
CA GLY A 28 -16.83 -29.99 20.55
C GLY A 28 -17.01 -28.46 20.47
N MET A 29 -16.48 -27.86 19.41
CA MET A 29 -17.13 -26.71 18.76
C MET A 29 -17.14 -26.92 17.25
N MET A 30 -18.23 -27.50 16.75
CA MET A 30 -18.58 -27.49 15.34
C MET A 30 -19.02 -26.07 14.96
N LEU A 31 -18.30 -25.44 14.03
CA LEU A 31 -18.77 -24.26 13.32
C LEU A 31 -19.59 -24.69 12.09
N PRO A 32 -20.73 -24.04 11.80
CA PRO A 32 -21.54 -24.38 10.63
C PRO A 32 -20.87 -23.88 9.35
N SER A 33 -20.42 -24.81 8.51
CA SER A 33 -19.93 -24.52 7.16
C SER A 33 -21.09 -24.57 6.15
N ARG A 34 -21.70 -23.43 5.83
CA ARG A 34 -22.44 -23.23 4.57
C ARG A 34 -22.29 -21.78 4.12
N SER A 35 -21.31 -21.51 3.28
CA SER A 35 -21.32 -20.38 2.37
C SER A 35 -21.47 -20.95 0.96
N GLU A 36 -22.65 -20.81 0.37
CA GLU A 36 -22.83 -21.01 -1.06
C GLU A 36 -21.93 -20.02 -1.82
N PRO A 37 -21.27 -20.44 -2.90
CA PRO A 37 -20.50 -19.51 -3.71
C PRO A 37 -21.46 -18.53 -4.39
N LEU A 38 -21.35 -17.25 -4.03
CA LEU A 38 -21.91 -16.15 -4.82
C LEU A 38 -21.35 -16.26 -6.25
N GLN A 39 -22.21 -16.66 -7.19
CA GLN A 39 -21.90 -16.61 -8.60
C GLN A 39 -21.69 -15.16 -9.00
N CYS A 40 -20.53 -14.90 -9.60
CA CYS A 40 -20.22 -13.64 -10.25
C CYS A 40 -21.23 -13.43 -11.40
N ASN A 41 -22.25 -12.61 -11.16
CA ASN A 41 -23.24 -12.21 -12.16
C ASN A 41 -22.63 -11.20 -13.15
N LEU A 42 -21.70 -11.67 -13.98
CA LEU A 42 -21.28 -11.05 -15.22
C LEU A 42 -20.96 -12.15 -16.25
N ALA A 43 -21.83 -13.15 -16.38
CA ALA A 43 -21.85 -14.03 -17.54
C ALA A 43 -23.02 -13.62 -18.44
N LYS A 44 -22.70 -13.00 -19.58
CA LYS A 44 -23.62 -12.94 -20.71
C LYS A 44 -23.94 -14.37 -21.11
N THR A 45 -25.23 -14.73 -21.12
CA THR A 45 -25.71 -16.04 -21.56
C THR A 45 -25.52 -16.16 -23.06
N CYS A 46 -24.50 -16.92 -23.47
CA CYS A 46 -24.42 -17.53 -24.79
C CYS A 46 -24.88 -18.99 -24.64
N ASP A 47 -25.77 -19.47 -25.51
CA ASP A 47 -26.05 -20.89 -25.59
C ASP A 47 -24.88 -21.65 -26.24
N ALA A 48 -24.94 -22.99 -26.23
CA ALA A 48 -23.93 -23.89 -26.80
C ALA A 48 -23.73 -23.76 -28.33
N SER A 49 -24.37 -22.78 -28.99
CA SER A 49 -24.25 -22.51 -30.42
C SER A 49 -23.68 -21.12 -30.75
N GLY A 50 -23.35 -20.29 -29.76
CA GLY A 50 -22.65 -19.03 -29.96
C GLY A 50 -23.45 -17.94 -30.69
N LYS A 51 -24.79 -18.03 -30.72
CA LYS A 51 -25.66 -16.99 -31.31
C LYS A 51 -26.20 -16.02 -30.24
N LEU A 52 -26.03 -14.72 -30.51
CA LEU A 52 -26.66 -13.62 -29.77
C LEU A 52 -28.17 -13.59 -30.08
N LEU A 53 -29.02 -13.85 -29.08
CA LEU A 53 -30.47 -13.67 -29.20
C LEU A 53 -30.83 -12.18 -29.09
N ALA A 54 -31.45 -11.65 -30.14
CA ALA A 54 -32.02 -10.31 -30.19
C ALA A 54 -33.24 -10.22 -29.24
N GLY A 55 -33.27 -9.17 -28.42
CA GLY A 55 -34.32 -8.95 -27.43
C GLY A 55 -35.67 -8.60 -28.07
N VAL A 56 -36.73 -9.26 -27.60
CA VAL A 56 -38.13 -8.92 -27.84
C VAL A 56 -38.58 -7.85 -26.82
N PRO A 57 -39.37 -6.84 -27.22
CA PRO A 57 -39.78 -5.77 -26.32
C PRO A 57 -40.87 -6.23 -25.34
N MET A 58 -40.70 -5.91 -24.05
CA MET A 58 -41.76 -6.03 -23.05
C MET A 58 -42.73 -4.84 -23.15
N SER A 59 -43.95 -5.11 -23.59
CA SER A 59 -45.12 -4.25 -23.36
C SER A 59 -46.14 -5.00 -22.50
N HIS A 60 -46.88 -4.22 -21.69
CA HIS A 60 -48.06 -4.60 -20.91
C HIS A 60 -47.90 -5.53 -19.69
N VAL A 61 -47.77 -4.93 -18.50
CA VAL A 61 -48.68 -5.22 -17.37
C VAL A 61 -48.96 -3.91 -16.62
N LEU A 62 -50.15 -3.35 -16.85
CA LEU A 62 -50.79 -2.34 -16.00
C LEU A 62 -51.84 -3.07 -15.15
N SER A 63 -51.72 -3.03 -13.82
CA SER A 63 -52.91 -3.08 -12.96
C SER A 63 -52.67 -2.45 -11.58
N LYS A 64 -53.31 -1.30 -11.38
CA LYS A 64 -54.11 -0.91 -10.22
C LYS A 64 -53.53 -1.16 -8.81
N ALA A 65 -53.11 -0.07 -8.16
CA ALA A 65 -53.34 0.14 -6.73
C ALA A 65 -53.43 1.64 -6.43
N SER A 66 -54.66 2.15 -6.50
CA SER A 66 -55.07 3.47 -6.00
C SER A 66 -55.44 3.37 -4.51
N GLY A 67 -54.82 4.17 -3.65
CA GLY A 67 -55.31 4.30 -2.27
C GLY A 67 -54.39 5.09 -1.33
N LYS A 68 -54.85 6.30 -1.00
CA LYS A 68 -54.53 7.08 0.22
C LYS A 68 -53.14 7.77 0.30
N LYS A 69 -53.05 8.93 -0.36
CA LYS A 69 -52.20 10.07 0.07
C LYS A 69 -53.09 11.25 0.46
N ALA A 70 -53.36 11.40 1.75
CA ALA A 70 -53.76 12.62 2.44
C ALA A 70 -53.67 12.26 3.92
N THR A 71 -52.64 12.64 4.66
CA THR A 71 -52.58 13.90 5.39
C THR A 71 -51.24 13.87 6.13
N ILE A 72 -50.24 14.69 5.74
CA ILE A 72 -49.08 15.19 6.51
C ILE A 72 -48.31 16.05 5.48
N ALA A 73 -48.80 17.26 5.19
CA ALA A 73 -48.13 18.19 4.27
C ALA A 73 -48.43 19.66 4.59
N LYS A 74 -48.66 20.02 5.87
CA LYS A 74 -49.03 21.40 6.24
C LYS A 74 -48.34 22.00 7.47
N VAL A 75 -47.27 21.40 8.01
CA VAL A 75 -46.55 21.97 9.19
C VAL A 75 -45.08 22.35 8.92
N ALA A 76 -44.51 22.07 7.76
CA ALA A 76 -43.08 22.35 7.47
C ALA A 76 -42.82 23.61 6.60
N ALA A 77 -43.72 24.61 6.60
CA ALA A 77 -43.68 25.74 5.66
C ALA A 77 -43.31 27.11 6.26
N LYS A 78 -42.90 27.21 7.52
CA LYS A 78 -42.59 28.52 8.16
C LYS A 78 -41.30 28.47 8.98
N THR A 79 -40.16 28.48 8.29
CA THR A 79 -38.86 29.07 8.71
C THR A 79 -37.79 28.66 7.69
N ARG A 80 -37.84 29.20 6.47
CA ARG A 80 -36.68 29.25 5.59
C ARG A 80 -36.19 30.69 5.55
N THR A 81 -35.30 31.02 6.47
CA THR A 81 -34.46 32.21 6.38
C THR A 81 -33.66 32.10 5.10
N PRO A 82 -33.69 33.10 4.20
CA PRO A 82 -32.88 33.07 3.00
C PRO A 82 -31.41 33.19 3.41
N VAL A 83 -30.67 32.09 3.34
CA VAL A 83 -29.20 32.12 3.46
C VAL A 83 -28.67 32.81 2.20
N ARG A 84 -28.61 34.14 2.24
CA ARG A 84 -27.94 34.99 1.26
C ARG A 84 -26.42 34.83 1.48
N SER A 85 -25.86 33.67 1.14
CA SER A 85 -24.40 33.49 1.16
C SER A 85 -23.82 34.12 -0.09
N VAL A 86 -23.48 35.40 0.02
CA VAL A 86 -22.60 36.11 -0.92
C VAL A 86 -21.17 35.58 -0.71
N ALA A 87 -20.90 34.37 -1.20
CA ALA A 87 -19.52 33.95 -1.39
C ALA A 87 -19.00 34.69 -2.63
N LYS A 88 -18.40 35.88 -2.43
CA LYS A 88 -17.54 36.49 -3.45
C LYS A 88 -16.40 35.50 -3.69
N VAL A 89 -16.53 34.67 -4.73
CA VAL A 89 -15.45 33.80 -5.19
C VAL A 89 -14.32 34.70 -5.66
N VAL A 90 -13.30 34.84 -4.82
CA VAL A 90 -12.05 35.48 -5.21
C VAL A 90 -11.47 34.62 -6.33
N LYS A 91 -11.48 35.14 -7.56
CA LYS A 91 -10.81 34.51 -8.69
C LYS A 91 -9.31 34.58 -8.44
N VAL A 92 -8.76 33.57 -7.77
CA VAL A 92 -7.32 33.42 -7.62
C VAL A 92 -6.71 33.21 -9.01
N ASN A 93 -5.76 34.06 -9.39
CA ASN A 93 -5.05 33.91 -10.65
C ASN A 93 -4.09 32.71 -10.56
N ILE A 94 -4.58 31.53 -10.97
CA ILE A 94 -3.83 30.26 -10.92
C ILE A 94 -2.46 30.37 -11.63
N LYS A 95 -2.36 31.18 -12.70
CA LYS A 95 -1.09 31.40 -13.40
C LYS A 95 -0.07 32.09 -12.51
N GLU A 96 -0.48 33.09 -11.75
CA GLU A 96 0.39 33.84 -10.84
C GLU A 96 0.86 32.97 -9.66
N VAL A 97 -0.05 32.18 -9.06
CA VAL A 97 0.31 31.21 -8.01
C VAL A 97 1.35 30.20 -8.52
N ARG A 98 1.15 29.66 -9.72
CA ARG A 98 2.11 28.74 -10.35
C ARG A 98 3.44 29.42 -10.70
N GLN A 99 3.43 30.67 -11.13
CA GLN A 99 4.65 31.45 -11.39
C GLN A 99 5.43 31.70 -10.10
N LYS A 100 4.75 32.09 -9.01
CA LYS A 100 5.35 32.26 -7.69
C LYS A 100 5.97 30.95 -7.17
N ALA A 101 5.24 29.84 -7.27
CA ALA A 101 5.77 28.52 -6.90
C ALA A 101 7.01 28.13 -7.74
N ARG A 102 6.99 28.39 -9.05
CA ARG A 102 8.13 28.14 -9.95
C ARG A 102 9.32 29.07 -9.66
N ALA A 103 9.07 30.30 -9.22
CA ALA A 103 10.14 31.23 -8.84
C ALA A 103 10.94 30.71 -7.64
N VAL A 104 10.27 30.11 -6.65
CA VAL A 104 10.93 29.44 -5.52
C VAL A 104 11.80 28.27 -6.03
N LEU A 105 11.25 27.44 -6.92
CA LEU A 105 11.98 26.29 -7.48
C LEU A 105 13.22 26.67 -8.29
N ARG A 106 13.24 27.87 -8.93
CA ARG A 106 14.40 28.36 -9.69
C ARG A 106 15.61 28.66 -8.82
N GLN A 107 15.41 28.90 -7.52
CA GLN A 107 16.51 29.19 -6.60
C GLN A 107 17.22 27.93 -6.10
N GLU A 108 16.70 26.74 -6.40
CA GLU A 108 17.35 25.50 -6.00
C GLU A 108 18.69 25.31 -6.74
N PRO A 109 19.79 25.00 -6.02
CA PRO A 109 21.11 24.84 -6.64
C PRO A 109 21.10 23.63 -7.58
N VAL A 110 21.49 23.82 -8.85
CA VAL A 110 21.56 22.74 -9.83
C VAL A 110 23.01 22.28 -9.97
N PRO A 111 23.31 20.98 -9.84
CA PRO A 111 24.67 20.46 -10.06
C PRO A 111 25.21 20.84 -11.44
N GLU A 112 26.52 21.08 -11.52
CA GLU A 112 27.20 21.38 -12.77
C GLU A 112 26.93 20.31 -13.83
N GLY A 113 26.64 20.75 -15.06
CA GLY A 113 26.33 19.86 -16.19
C GLY A 113 24.90 19.29 -16.20
N MET A 114 24.04 19.64 -15.25
CA MET A 114 22.65 19.19 -15.21
C MET A 114 21.69 20.37 -15.37
N SER A 115 20.55 20.17 -16.05
CA SER A 115 19.48 21.17 -16.07
C SER A 115 18.53 20.96 -14.89
N PHE A 116 17.79 22.00 -14.49
CA PHE A 116 16.78 21.90 -13.43
C PHE A 116 15.77 20.78 -13.69
N LEU A 117 15.27 20.67 -14.93
CA LEU A 117 14.31 19.63 -15.30
C LEU A 117 14.93 18.23 -15.30
N SER A 118 16.20 18.09 -15.71
CA SER A 118 16.92 16.82 -15.63
C SER A 118 17.06 16.36 -14.18
N ARG A 119 17.42 17.27 -13.26
CA ARG A 119 17.47 16.98 -11.81
C ARG A 119 16.11 16.56 -11.26
N LYS A 120 15.03 17.26 -11.63
CA LYS A 120 13.66 16.96 -11.18
C LYS A 120 13.03 15.73 -11.86
N SER A 121 13.72 15.08 -12.80
CA SER A 121 13.25 13.83 -13.41
C SER A 121 13.16 12.67 -12.41
N VAL A 122 13.85 12.78 -11.26
CA VAL A 122 13.80 11.84 -10.15
C VAL A 122 13.36 12.53 -8.86
N GLY A 123 12.67 11.80 -7.99
CA GLY A 123 12.30 12.31 -6.67
C GLY A 123 13.52 12.47 -5.76
N SER A 124 13.45 13.36 -4.77
CA SER A 124 14.57 13.65 -3.85
C SER A 124 15.13 12.41 -3.16
N GLN A 125 14.28 11.50 -2.69
CA GLN A 125 14.69 10.24 -2.08
C GLN A 125 15.36 9.28 -3.08
N ALA A 126 15.02 9.35 -4.37
CA ALA A 126 15.71 8.56 -5.39
C ALA A 126 17.06 9.17 -5.73
N ALA A 127 17.17 10.50 -5.78
CA ALA A 127 18.44 11.20 -5.97
C ALA A 127 19.45 10.84 -4.86
N LEU A 128 19.05 10.92 -3.59
CA LEU A 128 19.91 10.53 -2.46
C LEU A 128 20.40 9.08 -2.56
N ARG A 129 19.56 8.16 -3.06
CA ARG A 129 19.96 6.77 -3.29
C ARG A 129 20.92 6.64 -4.45
N TYR A 130 20.77 7.43 -5.49
CA TYR A 130 21.69 7.45 -6.61
C TYR A 130 23.06 7.97 -6.17
N ASP A 131 23.09 9.05 -5.39
CA ASP A 131 24.33 9.62 -4.84
C ASP A 131 25.07 8.57 -4.00
N SER A 132 24.39 7.96 -3.02
CA SER A 132 24.96 6.89 -2.18
C SER A 132 25.43 5.67 -2.99
N CYS A 133 24.70 5.30 -4.06
CA CYS A 133 25.10 4.20 -4.94
C CYS A 133 26.37 4.55 -5.75
N LEU A 134 26.49 5.79 -6.20
CA LEU A 134 27.67 6.27 -6.93
C LEU A 134 28.88 6.40 -6.01
N GLU A 135 28.70 6.90 -4.79
CA GLU A 135 29.76 6.96 -3.77
C GLU A 135 30.33 5.57 -3.49
N THR A 136 29.46 4.58 -3.28
CA THR A 136 29.88 3.18 -3.05
C THR A 136 30.64 2.62 -4.25
N PHE A 137 30.16 2.91 -5.47
CA PHE A 137 30.81 2.47 -6.70
C PHE A 137 32.20 3.12 -6.87
N PHE A 138 32.32 4.43 -6.67
CA PHE A 138 33.61 5.12 -6.81
C PHE A 138 34.61 4.73 -5.72
N ALA A 139 34.14 4.49 -4.49
CA ALA A 139 34.98 3.95 -3.43
C ALA A 139 35.55 2.57 -3.83
N TRP A 140 34.69 1.67 -4.33
CA TRP A 140 35.12 0.37 -4.84
C TRP A 140 36.15 0.51 -5.98
N MET A 141 35.94 1.46 -6.91
CA MET A 141 36.91 1.69 -8.00
C MET A 141 38.26 2.17 -7.47
N GLN A 142 38.27 3.09 -6.51
CA GLN A 142 39.48 3.61 -5.88
C GLN A 142 40.24 2.50 -5.14
N GLU A 143 39.55 1.65 -4.39
CA GLU A 143 40.13 0.50 -3.68
C GLU A 143 40.77 -0.52 -4.62
N ASN A 144 40.26 -0.64 -5.84
CA ASN A 144 40.81 -1.53 -6.87
C ASN A 144 41.83 -0.84 -7.80
N GLY A 145 42.26 0.38 -7.48
CA GLY A 145 43.25 1.12 -8.26
C GLY A 145 42.76 1.50 -9.67
N ILE A 146 41.45 1.65 -9.86
CA ILE A 146 40.84 1.97 -11.15
C ILE A 146 40.60 3.47 -11.24
N GLU A 147 41.34 4.14 -12.13
CA GLU A 147 41.12 5.55 -12.43
C GLU A 147 39.96 5.71 -13.44
N VAL A 148 38.90 6.42 -13.05
CA VAL A 148 37.75 6.65 -13.94
C VAL A 148 38.03 7.83 -14.84
N ILE A 149 37.91 7.60 -16.15
CA ILE A 149 37.73 8.68 -17.11
C ILE A 149 36.23 8.72 -17.47
N PRO A 150 35.43 9.68 -16.96
CA PRO A 150 33.98 9.74 -17.21
C PRO A 150 33.59 9.85 -18.68
N GLN A 151 34.56 10.16 -19.54
CA GLN A 151 34.39 10.31 -20.98
C GLN A 151 34.51 8.98 -21.74
N ASP A 152 34.97 7.90 -21.13
CA ASP A 152 35.04 6.58 -21.74
C ASP A 152 33.88 5.71 -21.24
N SER A 153 32.83 5.60 -22.06
CA SER A 153 31.66 4.81 -21.71
C SER A 153 31.93 3.31 -21.63
N ASP A 154 32.90 2.82 -22.39
CA ASP A 154 33.18 1.39 -22.44
C ASP A 154 33.89 0.96 -21.15
N GLN A 155 34.78 1.80 -20.64
CA GLN A 155 35.39 1.62 -19.31
C GLN A 155 34.33 1.72 -18.20
N VAL A 156 33.45 2.73 -18.24
CA VAL A 156 32.37 2.85 -17.25
C VAL A 156 31.46 1.63 -17.26
N ASP A 157 31.05 1.12 -18.43
CA ASP A 157 30.21 -0.08 -18.56
C ASP A 157 30.94 -1.34 -18.07
N LEU A 158 32.22 -1.50 -18.42
CA LEU A 158 33.05 -2.61 -17.94
C LEU A 158 33.16 -2.60 -16.41
N HIS A 159 33.59 -1.50 -15.80
CA HIS A 159 33.80 -1.44 -14.36
C HIS A 159 32.51 -1.50 -13.56
N ALA A 160 31.43 -0.89 -14.05
CA ALA A 160 30.12 -1.04 -13.43
C ALA A 160 29.63 -2.49 -13.50
N SER A 161 29.91 -3.22 -14.59
CA SER A 161 29.57 -4.65 -14.67
C SER A 161 30.39 -5.51 -13.70
N LEU A 162 31.68 -5.22 -13.52
CA LEU A 162 32.52 -5.90 -12.51
C LEU A 162 32.07 -5.58 -11.08
N HIS A 163 31.67 -4.34 -10.81
CA HIS A 163 31.10 -3.97 -9.51
C HIS A 163 29.77 -4.68 -9.25
N MET A 164 28.94 -4.95 -10.27
CA MET A 164 27.74 -5.77 -10.10
C MET A 164 28.07 -7.21 -9.69
N ASP A 165 29.12 -7.81 -10.25
CA ASP A 165 29.58 -9.13 -9.82
C ASP A 165 30.02 -9.11 -8.35
N HIS A 166 30.78 -8.09 -7.95
CA HIS A 166 31.14 -7.88 -6.55
C HIS A 166 29.91 -7.78 -5.64
N LEU A 167 28.94 -6.91 -5.97
CA LEU A 167 27.69 -6.78 -5.21
C LEU A 167 26.91 -8.10 -5.15
N PHE A 168 26.88 -8.87 -6.24
CA PHE A 168 26.24 -10.19 -6.28
C PHE A 168 26.90 -11.17 -5.30
N PHE A 169 28.24 -11.25 -5.29
CA PHE A 169 28.97 -12.14 -4.38
C PHE A 169 28.91 -11.70 -2.92
N GLU A 170 28.68 -10.42 -2.65
CA GLU A 170 28.35 -9.92 -1.30
C GLU A 170 26.93 -10.26 -0.83
N GLY A 171 26.11 -10.88 -1.68
CA GLY A 171 24.74 -11.28 -1.35
C GLY A 171 23.71 -10.17 -1.53
N ASN A 172 24.06 -9.07 -2.21
CA ASN A 172 23.08 -8.03 -2.55
C ASN A 172 22.00 -8.60 -3.49
N GLN A 173 20.87 -7.90 -3.51
CA GLN A 173 19.76 -8.23 -4.40
C GLN A 173 19.88 -7.47 -5.72
N THR A 174 19.21 -7.98 -6.76
CA THR A 174 19.23 -7.40 -8.12
C THR A 174 18.82 -5.92 -8.19
N ASP A 175 18.14 -5.38 -7.18
CA ASP A 175 17.79 -3.97 -7.11
C ASP A 175 19.01 -3.06 -6.95
N ALA A 176 20.08 -3.52 -6.29
CA ALA A 176 21.35 -2.78 -6.20
C ALA A 176 21.94 -2.50 -7.59
N GLY A 177 22.03 -3.53 -8.45
CA GLY A 177 22.49 -3.35 -9.83
C GLY A 177 21.56 -2.47 -10.68
N ASN A 178 20.24 -2.55 -10.48
CA ASN A 178 19.29 -1.64 -11.13
C ASN A 178 19.51 -0.17 -10.69
N TYR A 179 19.77 0.05 -9.41
CA TYR A 179 20.06 1.39 -8.87
C TYR A 179 21.37 1.94 -9.41
N LEU A 180 22.41 1.12 -9.53
CA LEU A 180 23.69 1.52 -10.12
C LEU A 180 23.51 2.02 -11.56
N ILE A 181 22.87 1.22 -12.43
CA ILE A 181 22.60 1.64 -13.83
C ILE A 181 21.80 2.94 -13.86
N ALA A 182 20.77 3.05 -13.01
CA ALA A 182 19.90 4.22 -12.99
C ALA A 182 20.64 5.47 -12.51
N ALA A 183 21.52 5.33 -11.52
CA ALA A 183 22.36 6.40 -10.99
C ALA A 183 23.39 6.86 -12.03
N LEU A 184 24.08 5.91 -12.70
CA LEU A 184 25.00 6.20 -13.79
C LEU A 184 24.30 6.90 -14.95
N CYS A 185 23.13 6.43 -15.39
CA CYS A 185 22.35 7.09 -16.45
C CYS A 185 21.84 8.48 -16.03
N HIS A 186 21.53 8.68 -14.74
CA HIS A 186 21.08 9.97 -14.24
C HIS A 186 22.23 10.98 -14.19
N ARG A 187 23.41 10.55 -13.72
CA ARG A 187 24.62 11.36 -13.69
C ARG A 187 25.14 11.65 -15.10
N TRP A 188 25.05 10.68 -15.99
CA TRP A 188 25.59 10.70 -17.35
C TRP A 188 24.53 10.23 -18.37
N PRO A 189 23.66 11.13 -18.84
CA PRO A 189 22.55 10.79 -19.73
C PRO A 189 22.97 10.13 -21.05
N MET A 190 24.22 10.31 -21.50
CA MET A 190 24.73 9.62 -22.70
C MET A 190 24.79 8.10 -22.55
N LEU A 191 24.78 7.59 -21.31
CA LEU A 191 24.75 6.16 -20.96
C LEU A 191 23.34 5.54 -21.03
N ALA A 192 22.30 6.37 -21.13
CA ALA A 192 20.91 5.93 -21.16
C ALA A 192 20.56 5.10 -22.41
N LYS A 193 19.40 4.43 -22.38
CA LYS A 193 18.89 3.66 -23.54
C LYS A 193 18.63 4.61 -24.72
N GLY A 194 19.32 4.38 -25.84
CA GLY A 194 19.25 5.23 -27.03
C GLY A 194 20.29 6.36 -27.04
N GLY A 195 21.07 6.52 -25.96
CA GLY A 195 22.28 7.34 -26.00
C GLY A 195 23.34 6.72 -26.91
N ARG A 196 24.26 7.56 -27.40
CA ARG A 196 25.39 7.14 -28.26
C ARG A 196 26.32 6.13 -27.58
N ARG A 197 26.22 5.99 -26.25
CA ARG A 197 27.18 5.31 -25.38
C ARG A 197 26.45 4.38 -24.40
N SER A 198 25.60 3.49 -24.91
CA SER A 198 24.83 2.58 -24.06
C SER A 198 25.72 1.64 -23.23
N MET A 199 25.19 1.09 -22.12
CA MET A 199 25.89 0.13 -21.25
C MET A 199 25.41 -1.33 -21.47
N PRO A 200 25.82 -2.03 -22.55
CA PRO A 200 25.41 -3.40 -22.83
C PRO A 200 25.92 -4.43 -21.81
N ARG A 201 27.16 -4.29 -21.28
CA ARG A 201 27.76 -5.26 -20.34
C ARG A 201 27.01 -5.27 -19.02
N CYS A 202 26.71 -4.10 -18.45
CA CYS A 202 25.89 -3.97 -17.24
C CYS A 202 24.51 -4.64 -17.41
N ARG A 203 23.88 -4.47 -18.58
CA ARG A 203 22.57 -5.09 -18.86
C ARG A 203 22.68 -6.61 -18.99
N GLN A 204 23.76 -7.12 -19.58
CA GLN A 204 24.03 -8.55 -19.65
C GLN A 204 24.29 -9.14 -18.26
N ALA A 205 25.15 -8.50 -17.46
CA ALA A 205 25.42 -8.86 -16.07
C ALA A 205 24.13 -8.90 -15.24
N LEU A 206 23.29 -7.87 -15.32
CA LEU A 206 22.01 -7.82 -14.61
C LEU A 206 21.03 -8.93 -15.04
N ARG A 207 21.03 -9.34 -16.31
CA ARG A 207 20.25 -10.51 -16.77
C ARG A 207 20.78 -11.80 -16.15
N GLY A 208 22.11 -11.97 -16.12
CA GLY A 208 22.78 -13.08 -15.44
C GLY A 208 22.43 -13.13 -13.96
N TRP A 209 22.56 -12.00 -13.27
CA TRP A 209 22.19 -11.83 -11.87
C TRP A 209 20.73 -12.19 -11.62
N THR A 210 19.79 -11.70 -12.44
CA THR A 210 18.36 -12.03 -12.32
C THR A 210 18.08 -13.52 -12.52
N LYS A 211 18.86 -14.21 -13.35
CA LYS A 211 18.74 -15.66 -13.56
C LYS A 211 19.26 -16.44 -12.36
N LEU A 212 20.38 -16.03 -11.79
CA LEU A 212 21.05 -16.71 -10.67
C LEU A 212 20.41 -16.41 -9.32
N ALA A 213 19.90 -15.19 -9.12
CA ALA A 213 19.21 -14.73 -7.92
C ALA A 213 17.90 -14.03 -8.31
N PRO A 214 16.84 -14.78 -8.66
CA PRO A 214 15.58 -14.20 -9.07
C PRO A 214 14.96 -13.36 -7.94
N PRO A 215 14.39 -12.18 -8.25
CA PRO A 215 13.74 -11.34 -7.26
C PRO A 215 12.66 -12.11 -6.50
N GLN A 216 12.81 -12.20 -5.17
CA GLN A 216 11.82 -12.86 -4.35
C GLN A 216 10.55 -11.99 -4.23
N ALA A 217 9.41 -12.59 -4.56
CA ALA A 217 8.13 -11.94 -4.30
C ALA A 217 7.92 -11.81 -2.79
N ARG A 218 7.60 -10.61 -2.33
CA ARG A 218 7.22 -10.38 -0.93
C ARG A 218 5.98 -11.19 -0.61
N LEU A 219 6.01 -11.93 0.49
CA LEU A 219 4.87 -12.73 0.93
C LEU A 219 3.72 -11.81 1.37
N PRO A 220 2.45 -12.17 1.09
CA PRO A 220 1.31 -11.41 1.63
C PRO A 220 1.31 -11.51 3.15
N LEU A 221 0.72 -10.52 3.82
CA LEU A 221 0.44 -10.57 5.24
C LEU A 221 -1.01 -11.05 5.43
N PRO A 222 -1.29 -12.13 6.17
CA PRO A 222 -2.66 -12.58 6.41
C PRO A 222 -3.51 -11.52 7.12
N TRP A 223 -4.81 -11.48 6.83
CA TRP A 223 -5.72 -10.50 7.44
C TRP A 223 -5.75 -10.64 8.96
N GLU A 224 -5.74 -11.86 9.48
CA GLU A 224 -5.76 -12.16 10.90
C GLU A 224 -4.60 -11.48 11.63
N VAL A 225 -3.40 -11.55 11.03
CA VAL A 225 -2.19 -10.91 11.55
C VAL A 225 -2.30 -9.39 11.47
N VAL A 226 -2.80 -8.84 10.36
CA VAL A 226 -3.01 -7.39 10.18
C VAL A 226 -3.99 -6.85 11.23
N ALA A 227 -5.10 -7.55 11.41
CA ALA A 227 -6.14 -7.15 12.34
C ALA A 227 -5.67 -7.23 13.79
N ALA A 228 -4.92 -8.27 14.15
CA ALA A 228 -4.28 -8.38 15.47
C ALA A 228 -3.25 -7.26 15.71
N ILE A 229 -2.44 -6.90 14.71
CA ILE A 229 -1.50 -5.76 14.81
C ILE A 229 -2.28 -4.46 15.03
N ALA A 230 -3.33 -4.21 14.24
CA ALA A 230 -4.17 -3.02 14.40
C ALA A 230 -4.84 -2.97 15.78
N HIS A 231 -5.30 -4.11 16.30
CA HIS A 231 -5.84 -4.21 17.66
C HIS A 231 -4.79 -3.80 18.70
N ARG A 232 -3.56 -4.34 18.64
CA ARG A 232 -2.48 -3.95 19.56
C ARG A 232 -2.06 -2.49 19.41
N MET A 233 -2.16 -1.91 18.21
CA MET A 233 -1.96 -0.47 18.02
C MET A 233 -3.00 0.34 18.80
N ILE A 234 -4.26 -0.08 18.82
CA ILE A 234 -5.33 0.59 19.60
C ILE A 234 -5.04 0.51 21.10
N GLU A 235 -4.64 -0.66 21.62
CA GLU A 235 -4.26 -0.83 23.04
C GLU A 235 -3.11 0.10 23.44
N LYS A 236 -2.17 0.35 22.52
CA LYS A 236 -1.05 1.31 22.70
C LYS A 236 -1.42 2.76 22.39
N GLN A 237 -2.72 3.09 22.27
CA GLN A 237 -3.23 4.43 21.93
C GLN A 237 -2.80 4.96 20.55
N LEU A 238 -2.39 4.08 19.63
CA LEU A 238 -1.99 4.39 18.26
C LEU A 238 -3.17 4.22 17.28
N VAL A 239 -4.35 4.73 17.63
CA VAL A 239 -5.60 4.41 16.93
C VAL A 239 -5.60 4.86 15.46
N LYS A 240 -5.02 6.03 15.15
CA LYS A 240 -4.87 6.51 13.77
C LYS A 240 -3.97 5.60 12.92
N MET A 241 -2.92 5.01 13.52
CA MET A 241 -2.09 4.01 12.84
C MET A 241 -2.86 2.72 12.58
N ALA A 242 -3.67 2.28 13.55
CA ALA A 242 -4.52 1.10 13.38
C ALA A 242 -5.50 1.30 12.20
N LEU A 243 -6.19 2.44 12.16
CA LEU A 243 -7.10 2.79 11.06
C LEU A 243 -6.36 2.87 9.72
N CYS A 244 -5.20 3.53 9.66
CA CYS A 244 -4.38 3.57 8.44
C CYS A 244 -3.89 2.18 8.00
N THR A 245 -3.62 1.28 8.94
CA THR A 245 -3.24 -0.11 8.66
C THR A 245 -4.36 -0.88 8.00
N VAL A 246 -5.58 -0.79 8.54
CA VAL A 246 -6.79 -1.39 7.96
C VAL A 246 -7.07 -0.82 6.57
N LEU A 247 -7.05 0.51 6.44
CA LEU A 247 -7.32 1.18 5.16
C LEU A 247 -6.25 0.83 4.11
N CYS A 248 -4.97 0.77 4.49
CA CYS A 248 -3.89 0.40 3.58
C CYS A 248 -4.02 -1.04 3.08
N PHE A 249 -4.47 -1.96 3.95
CA PHE A 249 -4.81 -3.32 3.56
C PHE A 249 -6.02 -3.35 2.63
N HIS A 250 -7.17 -2.80 3.05
CA HIS A 250 -8.42 -2.86 2.31
C HIS A 250 -8.40 -2.10 0.96
N GLY A 251 -7.73 -0.94 0.91
CA GLY A 251 -7.61 -0.10 -0.28
C GLY A 251 -6.37 -0.41 -1.14
N TYR A 252 -5.56 -1.40 -0.75
CA TYR A 252 -4.27 -1.72 -1.38
C TYR A 252 -3.35 -0.50 -1.50
N MET A 253 -3.45 0.47 -0.60
CA MET A 253 -2.74 1.74 -0.77
C MET A 253 -1.24 1.54 -0.61
N ARG A 254 -0.44 2.37 -1.28
CA ARG A 254 0.99 2.44 -0.93
C ARG A 254 1.12 3.09 0.44
N PRO A 255 2.05 2.65 1.30
CA PRO A 255 2.20 3.20 2.65
C PRO A 255 2.38 4.73 2.68
N GLY A 256 3.17 5.28 1.76
CA GLY A 256 3.35 6.74 1.68
C GLY A 256 2.11 7.51 1.22
N VAL A 257 1.18 6.86 0.52
CA VAL A 257 -0.12 7.46 0.19
C VAL A 257 -1.02 7.44 1.42
N ALA A 258 -1.13 6.28 2.09
CA ALA A 258 -1.91 6.14 3.32
C ALA A 258 -1.45 7.11 4.43
N ALA A 259 -0.14 7.29 4.60
CA ALA A 259 0.45 8.18 5.60
C ALA A 259 0.26 9.69 5.31
N ARG A 260 -0.29 10.06 4.14
CA ARG A 260 -0.57 11.45 3.77
C ARG A 260 -2.05 11.72 3.54
N LEU A 261 -2.92 10.78 3.90
CA LEU A 261 -4.35 10.98 3.75
C LEU A 261 -4.82 12.13 4.63
N ILE A 262 -5.71 12.96 4.06
CA ILE A 262 -6.46 14.00 4.76
C ILE A 262 -7.95 13.69 4.71
N TRP A 263 -8.72 14.20 5.66
CA TRP A 263 -10.17 13.92 5.71
C TRP A 263 -10.94 14.44 4.51
N GLY A 264 -10.49 15.51 3.86
CA GLY A 264 -11.12 16.06 2.65
C GLY A 264 -11.10 15.10 1.45
N GLN A 265 -10.28 14.04 1.49
CA GLN A 265 -10.26 13.00 0.47
C GLN A 265 -11.37 11.95 0.65
N PHE A 266 -12.09 11.98 1.77
CA PHE A 266 -13.15 11.03 2.08
C PHE A 266 -14.52 11.66 1.81
N ALA A 267 -15.29 11.04 0.93
CA ALA A 267 -16.69 11.36 0.74
C ALA A 267 -17.55 10.42 1.61
N PRO A 268 -18.35 10.96 2.55
CA PRO A 268 -19.28 10.16 3.34
C PRO A 268 -20.41 9.59 2.46
N PRO A 269 -21.07 8.52 2.90
CA PRO A 269 -22.23 7.98 2.20
C PRO A 269 -23.38 9.00 2.15
N LEU A 270 -24.12 8.99 1.04
CA LEU A 270 -25.31 9.81 0.85
C LEU A 270 -26.49 9.21 1.61
N LEU A 271 -27.22 10.02 2.38
CA LEU A 271 -28.41 9.57 3.09
C LEU A 271 -29.49 9.12 2.08
N GLY A 272 -29.93 7.87 2.19
CA GLY A 272 -30.85 7.26 1.21
C GLY A 272 -30.20 6.89 -0.13
N GLY A 273 -28.87 7.03 -0.24
CA GLY A 273 -28.11 6.52 -1.38
C GLY A 273 -28.21 5.01 -1.49
N SER A 274 -28.04 4.49 -2.70
CA SER A 274 -27.98 3.04 -2.97
C SER A 274 -26.67 2.67 -3.67
N GLY A 275 -26.29 1.40 -3.58
CA GLY A 275 -25.04 0.90 -4.19
C GLY A 275 -23.81 1.67 -3.68
N PRO A 276 -22.90 2.12 -4.58
CA PRO A 276 -21.69 2.84 -4.18
C PRO A 276 -21.94 4.15 -3.41
N GLN A 277 -23.10 4.79 -3.60
CA GLN A 277 -23.45 6.03 -2.89
C GLN A 277 -23.80 5.79 -1.41
N ALA A 278 -24.11 4.55 -1.04
CA ALA A 278 -24.35 4.14 0.34
C ALA A 278 -23.04 3.85 1.11
N LEU A 279 -21.89 3.93 0.43
CA LEU A 279 -20.59 3.60 0.98
C LEU A 279 -19.70 4.84 1.08
N TRP A 280 -18.69 4.75 1.93
CA TRP A 280 -17.61 5.73 1.93
C TRP A 280 -16.80 5.59 0.65
N SER A 281 -16.46 6.74 0.06
CA SER A 281 -15.53 6.80 -1.06
C SER A 281 -14.26 7.56 -0.66
N LEU A 282 -13.11 7.11 -1.14
CA LEU A 282 -11.81 7.73 -0.92
C LEU A 282 -11.18 8.09 -2.26
N THR A 283 -10.90 9.38 -2.47
CA THR A 283 -10.23 9.88 -3.66
C THR A 283 -8.72 9.99 -3.40
N LEU A 284 -7.95 9.11 -4.01
CA LEU A 284 -6.49 9.18 -3.99
C LEU A 284 -5.99 10.13 -5.08
N HIS A 285 -4.93 10.89 -4.78
CA HIS A 285 -4.33 11.84 -5.71
C HIS A 285 -5.35 12.82 -6.31
N PRO A 286 -6.16 13.51 -5.46
CA PRO A 286 -7.13 14.48 -5.95
C PRO A 286 -6.43 15.58 -6.76
N GLN A 287 -7.01 15.94 -7.90
CA GLN A 287 -6.43 16.93 -8.82
C GLN A 287 -6.13 18.27 -8.13
N GLU A 288 -6.94 18.63 -7.13
CA GLU A 288 -6.83 19.86 -6.35
C GLU A 288 -5.53 19.93 -5.54
N LEU A 289 -4.92 18.80 -5.18
CA LEU A 289 -3.65 18.75 -4.46
C LEU A 289 -2.42 18.81 -5.38
N GLU A 290 -2.62 18.89 -6.70
CA GLU A 290 -1.57 18.99 -7.73
C GLU A 290 -0.43 17.94 -7.57
N THR A 291 -0.71 16.80 -6.93
CA THR A 291 0.22 15.70 -6.69
C THR A 291 -0.30 14.41 -7.32
N PRO A 292 0.10 14.09 -8.56
CA PRO A 292 -0.38 12.89 -9.24
C PRO A 292 0.13 11.63 -8.54
N SER A 293 -0.46 10.49 -8.89
CA SER A 293 0.08 9.19 -8.54
C SER A 293 1.47 8.98 -9.17
N LYS A 294 2.18 7.92 -8.74
CA LYS A 294 3.44 7.49 -9.38
C LYS A 294 3.29 7.27 -10.89
N THR A 295 2.08 6.97 -11.36
CA THR A 295 1.80 6.68 -12.76
C THR A 295 1.26 7.88 -13.54
N GLY A 296 1.16 9.05 -12.91
CA GLY A 296 0.60 10.25 -13.53
C GLY A 296 -0.94 10.28 -13.53
N THR A 297 -1.58 9.38 -12.78
CA THR A 297 -3.05 9.31 -12.64
C THR A 297 -3.53 10.21 -11.51
N TRP A 298 -4.74 10.73 -11.68
CA TRP A 298 -5.44 11.61 -10.75
C TRP A 298 -6.78 10.99 -10.37
N ASP A 299 -7.36 11.44 -9.26
CA ASP A 299 -8.72 11.11 -8.83
C ASP A 299 -9.02 9.60 -8.81
N GLU A 300 -8.06 8.82 -8.31
CA GLU A 300 -8.21 7.37 -8.17
C GLU A 300 -9.17 7.07 -7.00
N THR A 301 -10.42 6.74 -7.31
CA THR A 301 -11.46 6.55 -6.30
C THR A 301 -11.58 5.10 -5.84
N LEU A 302 -11.66 4.91 -4.52
CA LEU A 302 -11.89 3.62 -3.86
C LEU A 302 -13.22 3.67 -3.08
N CYS A 303 -14.09 2.68 -3.30
CA CYS A 303 -15.18 2.40 -2.36
C CYS A 303 -14.62 1.64 -1.15
N LEU A 304 -15.04 2.02 0.05
CA LEU A 304 -14.58 1.45 1.32
C LEU A 304 -15.71 0.66 1.99
N GLY A 305 -15.40 -0.54 2.48
CA GLY A 305 -16.38 -1.45 3.07
C GLY A 305 -17.34 -2.08 2.03
N ASP A 306 -16.89 -2.17 0.78
CA ASP A 306 -17.65 -2.63 -0.38
C ASP A 306 -17.57 -4.15 -0.61
N VAL A 307 -17.00 -4.91 0.33
CA VAL A 307 -16.97 -6.38 0.30
C VAL A 307 -17.61 -6.95 1.57
N PRO A 308 -18.25 -8.14 1.50
CA PRO A 308 -18.93 -8.73 2.64
C PRO A 308 -18.04 -8.87 3.88
N GLY A 309 -18.55 -8.46 5.04
CA GLY A 309 -17.84 -8.54 6.33
C GLY A 309 -16.90 -7.36 6.62
N TRP A 310 -16.84 -6.36 5.73
CA TRP A 310 -16.02 -5.15 5.88
C TRP A 310 -16.85 -3.86 6.03
N GLU A 311 -18.17 -3.99 6.17
CA GLU A 311 -19.12 -2.86 6.28
C GLU A 311 -18.80 -1.97 7.49
N TRP A 312 -18.23 -2.56 8.54
CA TRP A 312 -17.81 -1.87 9.77
C TRP A 312 -16.74 -0.79 9.53
N ILE A 313 -16.00 -0.83 8.41
CA ILE A 313 -15.07 0.27 8.05
C ILE A 313 -15.83 1.60 7.99
N GLY A 314 -17.07 1.60 7.47
CA GLY A 314 -17.87 2.82 7.36
C GLY A 314 -18.22 3.42 8.71
N THR A 315 -18.54 2.58 9.70
CA THR A 315 -18.81 2.99 11.08
C THR A 315 -17.56 3.55 11.76
N ALA A 316 -16.42 2.87 11.60
CA ALA A 316 -15.14 3.35 12.11
C ALA A 316 -14.77 4.73 11.53
N LEU A 317 -14.92 4.92 10.22
CA LEU A 317 -14.68 6.22 9.58
C LEU A 317 -15.59 7.32 10.12
N TRP A 318 -16.87 7.03 10.33
CA TRP A 318 -17.80 7.97 10.94
C TRP A 318 -17.34 8.41 12.33
N ARG A 319 -17.03 7.46 13.23
CA ARG A 319 -16.55 7.76 14.58
C ARG A 319 -15.29 8.61 14.54
N HIS A 320 -14.29 8.20 13.77
CA HIS A 320 -13.01 8.91 13.69
C HIS A 320 -13.12 10.29 13.06
N ARG A 321 -14.01 10.47 12.08
CA ARG A 321 -14.27 11.79 11.48
C ARG A 321 -14.92 12.72 12.50
N GLN A 322 -15.90 12.24 13.27
CA GLN A 322 -16.55 13.04 14.31
C GLN A 322 -15.57 13.47 15.41
N LEU A 323 -14.70 12.57 15.86
CA LEU A 323 -13.64 12.91 16.82
C LEU A 323 -12.68 13.96 16.26
N SER A 324 -12.28 13.82 14.99
CA SER A 324 -11.40 14.80 14.33
C SER A 324 -12.09 16.16 14.16
N ALA A 325 -13.38 16.17 13.81
CA ALA A 325 -14.17 17.39 13.64
C ALA A 325 -14.32 18.20 14.93
N LYS A 326 -14.29 17.53 16.09
CA LYS A 326 -14.30 18.22 17.40
C LYS A 326 -12.98 18.92 17.73
N GLN A 327 -11.88 18.50 17.10
CA GLN A 327 -10.53 18.99 17.39
C GLN A 327 -10.02 19.95 16.31
N ALA A 328 -10.53 19.86 15.09
CA ALA A 328 -10.03 20.57 13.93
C ALA A 328 -10.75 21.89 13.67
N VAL A 329 -9.98 22.92 13.27
CA VAL A 329 -10.53 24.19 12.75
C VAL A 329 -11.10 23.99 11.34
N VAL A 330 -10.41 23.22 10.50
CA VAL A 330 -10.83 22.86 9.14
C VAL A 330 -10.62 21.36 8.94
N LEU A 331 -11.72 20.61 8.94
CA LEU A 331 -11.66 19.15 8.87
C LEU A 331 -11.01 18.67 7.57
N ASP A 332 -11.32 19.27 6.43
CA ASP A 332 -10.91 18.75 5.13
C ASP A 332 -9.39 18.75 4.91
N SER A 333 -8.67 19.70 5.51
CA SER A 333 -7.20 19.76 5.49
C SER A 333 -6.54 19.01 6.65
N THR A 334 -7.32 18.43 7.56
CA THR A 334 -6.78 17.72 8.72
C THR A 334 -6.21 16.37 8.30
N PRO A 335 -4.94 16.07 8.62
CA PRO A 335 -4.35 14.76 8.37
C PRO A 335 -5.09 13.65 9.11
N LEU A 336 -5.41 12.57 8.41
CA LEU A 336 -5.84 11.32 9.02
C LEU A 336 -4.67 10.68 9.78
N ALA A 337 -3.47 10.74 9.19
CA ALA A 337 -2.22 10.28 9.77
C ALA A 337 -1.39 11.49 10.24
N ASP A 338 -1.25 11.64 11.56
CA ASP A 338 -0.42 12.65 12.23
C ASP A 338 0.91 12.07 12.72
N PHE A 339 1.38 11.01 12.05
CA PHE A 339 2.60 10.28 12.42
C PHE A 339 3.51 10.08 11.21
N ALA A 340 4.82 9.97 11.47
CA ALA A 340 5.80 9.66 10.45
C ALA A 340 5.66 8.21 9.95
N GLN A 341 5.79 7.99 8.64
CA GLN A 341 5.73 6.65 8.04
C GLN A 341 6.78 5.68 8.63
N GLN A 342 7.98 6.19 8.98
CA GLN A 342 9.03 5.39 9.62
C GLN A 342 8.61 4.91 11.01
N HIS A 343 7.93 5.76 11.79
CA HIS A 343 7.41 5.40 13.10
C HIS A 343 6.33 4.32 12.97
N TRP A 344 5.41 4.46 12.00
CA TRP A 344 4.43 3.43 11.70
C TRP A 344 5.06 2.10 11.29
N ALA A 345 6.08 2.11 10.44
CA ALA A 345 6.81 0.90 10.05
C ALA A 345 7.48 0.21 11.24
N LYS A 346 8.10 0.99 12.14
CA LYS A 346 8.70 0.49 13.37
C LYS A 346 7.65 -0.16 14.26
N GLN A 347 6.53 0.52 14.52
CA GLN A 347 5.45 0.00 15.37
C GLN A 347 4.83 -1.28 14.79
N LEU A 348 4.58 -1.31 13.48
CA LEU A 348 4.07 -2.50 12.79
C LEU A 348 4.98 -3.72 13.00
N SER A 349 6.30 -3.52 12.84
CA SER A 349 7.30 -4.58 13.00
C SER A 349 7.44 -5.04 14.46
N THR A 350 7.49 -4.08 15.40
CA THR A 350 7.56 -4.36 16.84
C THR A 350 6.34 -5.16 17.30
N ILE A 351 5.14 -4.71 16.96
CA ILE A 351 3.89 -5.40 17.34
C ILE A 351 3.78 -6.77 16.67
N ALA A 352 4.21 -6.91 15.41
CA ALA A 352 4.24 -8.21 14.76
C ALA A 352 5.14 -9.20 15.51
N ALA A 353 6.32 -8.76 15.96
CA ALA A 353 7.20 -9.58 16.78
C ALA A 353 6.59 -9.93 18.14
N GLU A 354 5.90 -8.98 18.80
CA GLU A 354 5.15 -9.23 20.05
C GLU A 354 4.04 -10.28 19.87
N LEU A 355 3.46 -10.39 18.67
CA LEU A 355 2.43 -11.38 18.32
C LEU A 355 3.01 -12.74 17.86
N GLY A 356 4.33 -12.95 17.97
CA GLY A 356 4.98 -14.20 17.57
C GLY A 356 5.10 -14.37 16.05
N VAL A 357 4.97 -13.30 15.25
CA VAL A 357 5.22 -13.37 13.81
C VAL A 357 6.71 -13.60 13.58
N PRO A 358 7.12 -14.68 12.87
CA PRO A 358 8.53 -15.00 12.67
C PRO A 358 9.31 -13.89 11.97
N LYS A 359 10.60 -13.74 12.29
CA LYS A 359 11.46 -12.68 11.71
C LYS A 359 11.65 -12.83 10.22
N GLU A 360 11.68 -14.05 9.71
CA GLU A 360 11.70 -14.35 8.27
C GLU A 360 10.41 -13.89 7.56
N ASN A 361 9.34 -13.72 8.33
CA ASN A 361 8.11 -13.06 7.90
C ASN A 361 8.16 -11.56 8.25
N ALA A 362 9.33 -10.92 8.18
CA ALA A 362 9.54 -9.51 8.46
C ALA A 362 8.40 -8.65 7.90
N VAL A 363 7.77 -7.87 8.79
CA VAL A 363 6.54 -7.15 8.48
C VAL A 363 6.87 -5.75 8.04
N GLY A 364 6.95 -5.55 6.73
CA GLY A 364 7.04 -4.22 6.12
C GLY A 364 5.67 -3.68 5.73
N LEU A 365 5.46 -2.36 5.83
CA LEU A 365 4.20 -1.70 5.46
C LEU A 365 3.70 -2.05 4.06
N TYR A 366 4.61 -2.25 3.10
CA TYR A 366 4.24 -2.61 1.73
C TYR A 366 3.56 -3.99 1.63
N ARG A 367 3.74 -4.86 2.63
CA ARG A 367 3.05 -6.15 2.71
C ARG A 367 1.57 -6.01 3.01
N LEU A 368 1.11 -4.89 3.60
CA LEU A 368 -0.32 -4.61 3.79
C LEU A 368 -1.05 -4.58 2.45
N ARG A 369 -0.49 -3.85 1.49
CA ARG A 369 -0.99 -3.77 0.11
C ARG A 369 -1.06 -5.14 -0.57
N HIS A 370 -0.01 -5.95 -0.41
CA HIS A 370 0.01 -7.30 -0.97
C HIS A 370 -0.95 -8.26 -0.26
N GLY A 371 -1.06 -8.12 1.06
CA GLY A 371 -1.99 -8.87 1.91
C GLY A 371 -3.43 -8.65 1.48
N GLY A 372 -3.87 -7.39 1.33
CA GLY A 372 -5.23 -7.08 0.91
C GLY A 372 -5.57 -7.65 -0.45
N ALA A 373 -4.71 -7.44 -1.45
CA ALA A 373 -4.94 -7.97 -2.79
C ALA A 373 -4.98 -9.51 -2.81
N SER A 374 -4.08 -10.15 -2.07
CA SER A 374 -4.05 -11.62 -2.00
C SER A 374 -5.24 -12.17 -1.21
N HIS A 375 -5.70 -11.46 -0.19
CA HIS A 375 -6.88 -11.81 0.60
C HIS A 375 -8.13 -11.83 -0.29
N ASP A 376 -8.38 -10.74 -1.02
CA ASP A 376 -9.58 -10.67 -1.86
C ASP A 376 -9.60 -11.71 -2.97
N VAL A 377 -8.43 -12.02 -3.56
CA VAL A 377 -8.32 -13.10 -4.56
C VAL A 377 -8.52 -14.47 -3.90
N ALA A 378 -7.91 -14.73 -2.74
CA ALA A 378 -7.99 -16.02 -2.05
C ALA A 378 -9.42 -16.33 -1.58
N TYR A 379 -10.15 -15.32 -1.11
CA TYR A 379 -11.52 -15.44 -0.63
C TYR A 379 -12.57 -15.15 -1.72
N LYS A 380 -12.15 -14.95 -2.98
CA LYS A 380 -13.01 -14.63 -4.12
C LYS A 380 -13.92 -13.41 -3.88
N LEU A 381 -13.45 -12.45 -3.09
CA LEU A 381 -14.15 -11.20 -2.83
C LEU A 381 -14.07 -10.26 -4.04
N ARG A 382 -13.02 -10.40 -4.86
CA ARG A 382 -12.80 -9.64 -6.09
C ARG A 382 -12.11 -10.49 -7.16
N CYS A 383 -12.36 -10.19 -8.43
CA CYS A 383 -11.60 -10.75 -9.54
C CYS A 383 -10.26 -10.04 -9.72
N LEU A 384 -9.34 -10.61 -10.51
CA LEU A 384 -8.02 -10.02 -10.74
C LEU A 384 -8.09 -8.64 -11.42
N ASP A 385 -9.07 -8.40 -12.29
CA ASP A 385 -9.26 -7.10 -12.96
C ASP A 385 -9.70 -6.01 -11.97
N GLU A 386 -10.61 -6.35 -11.05
CA GLU A 386 -11.01 -5.45 -9.96
C GLU A 386 -9.83 -5.15 -9.05
N VAL A 387 -9.06 -6.18 -8.70
CA VAL A 387 -7.84 -6.02 -7.90
C VAL A 387 -6.85 -5.11 -8.63
N LYS A 388 -6.60 -5.35 -9.92
CA LYS A 388 -5.74 -4.55 -10.79
C LYS A 388 -6.12 -3.08 -10.76
N LYS A 389 -7.41 -2.79 -11.02
CA LYS A 389 -7.96 -1.44 -11.03
C LYS A 389 -7.85 -0.78 -9.66
N ARG A 390 -8.30 -1.45 -8.61
CA ARG A 390 -8.29 -0.94 -7.22
C ARG A 390 -6.89 -0.60 -6.73
N GLY A 391 -5.89 -1.42 -7.06
CA GLY A 391 -4.52 -1.15 -6.68
C GLY A 391 -3.77 -0.21 -7.64
N ALA A 392 -4.35 0.20 -8.77
CA ALA A 392 -3.65 0.92 -9.84
C ALA A 392 -2.40 0.18 -10.33
N TRP A 393 -2.52 -1.13 -10.55
CA TRP A 393 -1.47 -1.92 -11.20
C TRP A 393 -1.58 -1.80 -12.73
N LYS A 394 -0.48 -1.44 -13.39
CA LYS A 394 -0.46 -1.25 -14.85
C LYS A 394 -0.55 -2.56 -15.63
N THR A 395 0.08 -3.63 -15.15
CA THR A 395 0.25 -4.88 -15.91
C THR A 395 -0.35 -6.07 -15.19
N GLU A 396 -0.92 -7.01 -15.95
CA GLU A 396 -1.45 -8.27 -15.40
C GLU A 396 -0.37 -9.06 -14.66
N ALA A 397 0.86 -9.07 -15.18
CA ALA A 397 1.99 -9.74 -14.55
C ALA A 397 2.30 -9.22 -13.13
N SER A 398 1.90 -7.98 -12.81
CA SER A 398 2.05 -7.43 -11.45
C SER A 398 0.99 -7.99 -10.49
N VAL A 399 -0.19 -8.31 -11.00
CA VAL A 399 -1.38 -8.74 -10.23
C VAL A 399 -1.45 -10.25 -10.10
N ALA A 400 -1.00 -10.99 -11.12
CA ALA A 400 -0.92 -12.45 -11.13
C ALA A 400 -0.14 -13.02 -9.93
N ARG A 401 0.74 -12.22 -9.31
CA ARG A 401 1.50 -12.61 -8.11
C ARG A 401 0.61 -12.79 -6.87
N TYR A 402 -0.58 -12.19 -6.83
CA TYR A 402 -1.53 -12.27 -5.72
C TYR A 402 -2.45 -13.48 -5.80
N ALA A 403 -2.53 -14.15 -6.96
CA ALA A 403 -3.29 -15.38 -7.16
C ALA A 403 -2.57 -16.61 -6.60
N LYS A 404 -2.12 -16.54 -5.34
CA LYS A 404 -1.36 -17.59 -4.65
C LYS A 404 -1.90 -17.81 -3.23
N PRO A 405 -3.14 -18.32 -3.07
CA PRO A 405 -3.78 -18.49 -1.76
C PRO A 405 -2.94 -19.36 -0.80
N ALA A 406 -2.24 -20.37 -1.32
CA ALA A 406 -1.33 -21.20 -0.54
C ALA A 406 -0.28 -20.38 0.25
N ARG A 407 0.17 -19.23 -0.28
CA ARG A 407 1.14 -18.37 0.42
C ARG A 407 0.56 -17.71 1.67
N ILE A 408 -0.74 -17.47 1.74
CA ILE A 408 -1.38 -16.96 2.97
C ILE A 408 -1.39 -18.07 4.02
N ASN A 409 -1.75 -19.29 3.62
CA ASN A 409 -1.77 -20.46 4.50
C ASN A 409 -0.36 -20.79 5.01
N ASP A 410 0.66 -20.74 4.14
CA ASP A 410 2.08 -20.91 4.52
C ASP A 410 2.48 -19.92 5.62
N GLN A 411 2.00 -18.68 5.56
CA GLN A 411 2.32 -17.67 6.57
C GLN A 411 1.64 -17.96 7.91
N LEU A 412 0.38 -18.41 7.89
CA LEU A 412 -0.35 -18.79 9.10
C LEU A 412 0.22 -20.06 9.74
N ASN A 413 0.62 -21.05 8.94
CA ASN A 413 1.19 -22.32 9.43
C ASN A 413 2.57 -22.16 10.08
N LYS A 414 3.27 -21.04 9.84
CA LYS A 414 4.53 -20.71 10.51
C LYS A 414 4.34 -20.14 11.92
N LEU A 415 3.11 -19.78 12.30
CA LEU A 415 2.81 -19.28 13.64
C LEU A 415 2.67 -20.46 14.61
N LEU A 416 3.08 -20.27 15.86
CA LEU A 416 2.78 -21.24 16.90
C LEU A 416 1.26 -21.32 17.10
N PRO A 417 0.68 -22.51 17.39
CA PRO A 417 -0.76 -22.66 17.57
C PRO A 417 -1.36 -21.70 18.61
N LYS A 418 -0.65 -21.46 19.72
CA LYS A 418 -1.05 -20.52 20.76
C LYS A 418 -1.11 -19.06 20.25
N ASP A 419 -0.14 -18.65 19.44
CA ASP A 419 -0.05 -17.30 18.91
C ASP A 419 -1.13 -17.08 17.86
N LEU A 420 -1.36 -18.08 17.00
CA LEU A 420 -2.45 -18.07 16.02
C LEU A 420 -3.82 -17.95 16.69
N ALA A 421 -4.06 -18.65 17.81
CA ALA A 421 -5.30 -18.54 18.57
C ALA A 421 -5.51 -17.12 19.11
N VAL A 422 -4.48 -16.51 19.70
CA VAL A 422 -4.50 -15.12 20.17
C VAL A 422 -4.76 -14.16 19.00
N ILE A 423 -4.04 -14.32 17.89
CA ILE A 423 -4.19 -13.49 16.68
C ILE A 423 -5.63 -13.53 16.17
N LYS A 424 -6.23 -14.72 16.06
CA LYS A 424 -7.63 -14.87 15.62
C LYS A 424 -8.62 -14.19 16.57
N LEU A 425 -8.40 -14.31 17.88
CA LEU A 425 -9.24 -13.65 18.89
C LEU A 425 -9.16 -12.11 18.76
N LEU A 426 -7.96 -11.56 18.64
CA LEU A 426 -7.75 -10.11 18.48
C LEU A 426 -8.35 -9.62 17.15
N ALA A 427 -8.17 -10.37 16.07
CA ALA A 427 -8.75 -10.04 14.77
C ALA A 427 -10.28 -9.94 14.81
N ALA A 428 -10.94 -10.89 15.49
CA ALA A 428 -12.40 -10.91 15.62
C ALA A 428 -12.96 -9.72 16.43
N ARG A 429 -12.16 -9.14 17.33
CA ARG A 429 -12.53 -7.99 18.19
C ARG A 429 -12.25 -6.62 17.57
N LEU A 430 -11.45 -6.57 16.50
CA LEU A 430 -11.03 -5.30 15.90
C LEU A 430 -12.20 -4.41 15.45
N PRO A 431 -13.26 -4.93 14.80
CA PRO A 431 -14.39 -4.10 14.39
C PRO A 431 -15.02 -3.32 15.55
N GLN A 432 -15.21 -3.98 16.70
CA GLN A 432 -15.83 -3.39 17.88
C GLN A 432 -14.96 -2.30 18.54
N LEU A 433 -13.64 -2.37 18.37
CA LEU A 433 -12.72 -1.37 18.93
C LEU A 433 -12.61 -0.11 18.07
N LEU A 434 -12.68 -0.26 16.74
CA LEU A 434 -12.58 0.86 15.80
C LEU A 434 -13.91 1.59 15.56
N CYS A 435 -15.04 0.87 15.67
CA CYS A 435 -16.39 1.43 15.58
C CYS A 435 -16.80 2.09 16.88
#